data_AF-A0A1X1QEQ4-F1
#
_entry.id   AF-A0A1X1QEQ4-F1
#
_cell.length_a   1.000
_cell.length_b   1.000
_cell.length_c   1.000
_cell.angle_alpha   90.00
_cell.angle_beta   90.00
_cell.angle_gamma   90.00
#
_symmetry.space_group_name_H-M   'P 1'
#
loop_
_entity.id
_entity.type
_entity.pdbx_description
1 polymer ?
#
loop_
_entity_poly.entity_id
_entity_poly.type
_entity_poly.pdbx_seq_one_letter_code
_entity_poly.pdbx_strand_id
1 'polypeptide(L)'
;MFKLKTLTLLLSLIAFAPQSFAHRLPMMFAEAAYINLDQAVHRVKQKHPAKVLGAKTVQIKGEAVHVVKILTKAGRVKKIRVHSSPKKHP
;
A
#
# COMPACT_ATOMS: atom_id res chain seq x y z
N MET A 1 -33.77 -75.79 -10.83
CA MET A 1 -33.32 -74.88 -11.91
C MET A 1 -33.65 -73.44 -11.53
N PHE A 2 -32.70 -72.73 -10.92
CA PHE A 2 -32.85 -71.34 -10.48
C PHE A 2 -32.53 -70.39 -11.64
N LYS A 3 -33.51 -69.62 -12.13
CA LYS A 3 -33.29 -68.51 -13.07
C LYS A 3 -33.07 -67.22 -12.27
N LEU A 4 -31.81 -66.94 -11.92
CA LEU A 4 -31.39 -65.69 -11.31
C LEU A 4 -31.18 -64.66 -12.43
N LYS A 5 -32.24 -63.93 -12.77
CA LYS A 5 -32.17 -62.82 -13.72
C LYS A 5 -31.43 -61.66 -13.05
N THR A 6 -30.25 -61.38 -13.58
CA THR A 6 -29.36 -60.25 -13.34
C THR A 6 -30.11 -58.97 -12.91
N LEU A 7 -30.08 -58.73 -11.60
CA LEU A 7 -30.50 -57.48 -10.96
C LEU A 7 -29.27 -56.56 -10.88
N THR A 8 -28.92 -55.93 -11.99
CA THR A 8 -27.96 -54.82 -12.00
C THR A 8 -28.74 -53.51 -11.87
N LEU A 9 -29.08 -53.21 -10.62
CA LEU A 9 -29.66 -51.96 -10.19
C LEU A 9 -28.55 -50.88 -10.20
N LEU A 10 -28.72 -49.90 -11.09
CA LEU A 10 -28.48 -48.47 -10.85
C LEU A 10 -27.24 -48.10 -10.00
N LEU A 11 -26.10 -47.83 -10.66
CA LEU A 11 -25.00 -47.09 -10.03
C LEU A 11 -24.39 -46.06 -10.99
N SER A 12 -25.22 -45.16 -11.50
CA SER A 12 -24.75 -43.85 -11.96
C SER A 12 -24.69 -42.90 -10.75
N LEU A 13 -23.82 -43.22 -9.78
CA LEU A 13 -23.53 -42.31 -8.69
C LEU A 13 -22.53 -41.29 -9.21
N ILE A 14 -23.12 -40.20 -9.71
CA ILE A 14 -22.56 -38.87 -9.93
C ILE A 14 -21.32 -38.66 -9.04
N ALA A 15 -20.14 -38.74 -9.63
CA ALA A 15 -18.90 -38.22 -9.03
C ALA A 15 -18.92 -36.69 -9.13
N PHE A 16 -19.85 -36.04 -8.43
CA PHE A 16 -19.80 -34.60 -8.22
C PHE A 16 -18.81 -34.36 -7.07
N ALA A 17 -17.53 -34.48 -7.39
CA ALA A 17 -16.51 -33.90 -6.53
C ALA A 17 -16.81 -32.40 -6.45
N PRO A 18 -16.96 -31.80 -5.25
CA PRO A 18 -16.99 -30.36 -5.15
C PRO A 18 -15.63 -29.88 -5.67
N GLN A 19 -15.63 -29.23 -6.84
CA GLN A 19 -14.45 -28.49 -7.29
C GLN A 19 -14.25 -27.39 -6.26
N SER A 20 -13.31 -27.60 -5.35
CA SER A 20 -12.84 -26.58 -4.44
C SER A 20 -12.27 -25.45 -5.30
N PHE A 21 -13.10 -24.46 -5.58
CA PHE A 21 -12.64 -23.21 -6.16
C PHE A 21 -11.74 -22.56 -5.12
N ALA A 22 -10.44 -22.88 -5.15
CA ALA A 22 -9.42 -22.09 -4.51
C ALA A 22 -9.38 -20.75 -5.24
N HIS A 23 -10.34 -19.87 -4.93
CA HIS A 23 -10.34 -18.49 -5.38
C HIS A 23 -9.10 -17.84 -4.79
N ARG A 24 -8.03 -17.85 -5.59
CA ARG A 24 -6.80 -17.11 -5.34
C ARG A 24 -7.13 -15.64 -5.54
N LEU A 25 -7.76 -15.04 -4.54
CA LEU A 25 -7.96 -13.60 -4.50
C LEU A 25 -6.56 -12.95 -4.59
N PRO A 26 -6.31 -12.10 -5.60
CA PRO A 26 -5.08 -11.31 -5.59
C PRO A 26 -5.14 -10.43 -4.34
N MET A 27 -4.29 -10.73 -3.36
CA MET A 27 -4.03 -9.84 -2.23
C MET A 27 -3.50 -8.52 -2.81
N MET A 28 -4.37 -7.52 -2.93
CA MET A 28 -3.96 -6.17 -3.27
C MET A 28 -3.35 -5.55 -2.01
N PHE A 29 -2.02 -5.53 -1.95
CA PHE A 29 -1.32 -4.71 -0.98
C PHE A 29 -1.57 -3.25 -1.36
N ALA A 30 -2.35 -2.54 -0.55
CA ALA A 30 -2.40 -1.09 -0.61
C ALA A 30 -1.03 -0.55 -0.19
N GLU A 31 -0.17 -0.28 -1.17
CA GLU A 31 1.12 0.35 -0.92
C GLU A 31 0.84 1.77 -0.45
N ALA A 32 0.91 1.98 0.87
CA ALA A 32 0.82 3.31 1.44
C ALA A 32 1.94 4.13 0.81
N ALA A 33 1.59 5.13 0.01
CA ALA A 33 2.57 5.92 -0.76
C ALA A 33 3.39 6.80 0.19
N TYR A 34 4.41 6.22 0.80
CA TYR A 34 5.43 6.94 1.55
C TYR A 34 6.18 7.84 0.57
N ILE A 35 6.42 9.08 0.98
CA ILE A 35 7.34 9.94 0.25
C ILE A 35 8.74 9.82 0.80
N ASN A 36 9.72 9.90 -0.09
CA ASN A 36 11.13 10.02 0.26
C ASN A 36 11.55 11.50 0.43
N LEU A 37 12.81 11.71 0.84
CA LEU A 37 13.36 13.05 1.10
C LEU A 37 13.35 13.94 -0.15
N ASP A 38 13.67 13.39 -1.32
CA ASP A 38 13.74 14.14 -2.57
C ASP A 38 12.35 14.57 -3.06
N GLN A 39 11.36 13.68 -2.95
CA GLN A 39 9.96 14.00 -3.21
C GLN A 39 9.45 15.07 -2.23
N ALA A 40 9.86 15.02 -0.96
CA ALA A 40 9.53 16.07 0.00
C ALA A 40 10.15 17.43 -0.40
N VAL A 41 11.42 17.44 -0.84
CA VAL A 41 12.07 18.66 -1.37
C VAL A 41 11.35 19.18 -2.60
N HIS A 42 10.98 18.31 -3.54
CA HIS A 42 10.25 18.70 -4.75
C HIS A 42 8.89 19.34 -4.41
N ARG A 43 8.11 18.72 -3.52
CA ARG A 43 6.85 19.28 -3.03
C ARG A 43 7.03 20.64 -2.36
N VAL A 44 8.10 20.82 -1.59
CA VAL A 44 8.41 22.11 -0.96
C VAL A 44 8.77 23.16 -2.02
N LYS A 45 9.56 22.82 -3.04
CA LYS A 45 9.90 23.74 -4.14
C LYS A 45 8.67 24.19 -4.93
N GLN A 46 7.73 23.28 -5.19
CA GLN A 46 6.48 23.60 -5.88
C GLN A 46 5.61 24.58 -5.08
N LYS A 47 5.52 24.41 -3.76
CA LYS A 47 4.69 25.26 -2.88
C LYS A 47 5.38 26.57 -2.47
N HIS A 48 6.70 26.56 -2.39
CA HIS A 48 7.51 27.66 -1.92
C HIS A 48 8.64 27.90 -2.92
N PRO A 49 8.53 28.89 -3.83
CA PRO A 49 9.61 29.28 -4.74
C PRO A 49 10.72 30.00 -3.96
N ALA A 50 11.49 29.21 -3.20
CA ALA A 50 12.53 29.65 -2.29
C ALA A 50 13.75 28.74 -2.40
N LYS A 51 14.94 29.27 -2.13
CA LYS A 51 16.17 28.49 -2.15
C LYS A 51 16.15 27.46 -1.04
N VAL A 52 16.26 26.19 -1.39
CA VAL A 52 16.44 25.10 -0.43
C VAL A 52 17.90 25.11 0.05
N LEU A 53 18.08 25.15 1.37
CA LEU A 53 19.40 25.17 2.01
C LEU A 53 19.85 23.79 2.49
N GLY A 54 18.93 22.83 2.56
CA GLY A 54 19.21 21.46 2.94
C GLY A 54 17.96 20.74 3.39
N ALA A 55 18.02 19.41 3.44
CA ALA A 55 16.92 18.58 3.89
C ALA A 55 17.45 17.40 4.72
N LYS A 56 16.65 16.91 5.66
CA LYS A 56 16.96 15.70 6.42
C LYS A 56 15.70 14.99 6.88
N THR A 57 15.79 13.69 7.06
CA THR A 57 14.75 12.91 7.75
C THR A 57 15.03 12.90 9.24
N VAL A 58 13.99 13.09 10.05
CA VAL A 58 14.05 12.98 11.51
C VAL A 58 12.87 12.16 12.00
N GLN A 59 13.07 11.43 13.10
CA GLN A 59 11.97 10.75 13.78
C GLN A 59 11.32 11.72 14.77
N ILE A 60 10.01 11.94 14.65
CA ILE A 60 9.22 12.76 15.57
C ILE A 60 8.05 11.91 16.04
N LYS A 61 7.97 11.60 17.34
CA LYS A 61 6.91 10.75 17.92
C LYS A 61 6.76 9.39 17.22
N GLY A 62 7.88 8.80 16.81
CA GLY A 62 7.89 7.52 16.08
C GLY A 62 7.60 7.62 14.57
N GLU A 63 7.28 8.81 14.05
CA GLU A 63 7.04 9.03 12.63
C GLU A 63 8.26 9.63 11.91
N ALA A 64 8.52 9.14 10.70
CA ALA A 64 9.49 9.74 9.80
C ALA A 64 8.96 11.06 9.23
N VAL A 65 9.67 12.15 9.55
CA VAL A 65 9.34 13.50 9.08
C VAL A 65 10.54 14.06 8.32
N HIS A 66 10.31 14.44 7.06
CA HIS A 66 11.29 15.16 6.25
C HIS A 66 11.25 16.65 6.59
N VAL A 67 12.38 17.18 7.06
CA VAL A 67 12.57 18.58 7.38
C VAL A 67 13.38 19.24 6.27
N VAL A 68 12.74 20.15 5.55
CA VAL A 68 13.36 20.93 4.47
C VAL A 68 13.62 22.36 4.96
N LYS A 69 14.88 22.80 4.89
CA LYS A 69 15.28 24.18 5.21
C LYS A 69 15.18 25.04 3.95
N ILE A 70 14.48 26.17 4.04
CA ILE A 70 14.36 27.14 2.96
C ILE A 70 14.85 28.52 3.42
N LEU A 71 15.47 29.27 2.51
CA LEU A 71 15.79 30.69 2.69
C LEU A 71 14.59 31.53 2.26
N THR A 72 14.00 32.26 3.19
CA THR A 72 12.89 33.18 2.88
C THR A 72 13.42 34.45 2.22
N LYS A 73 12.52 35.20 1.55
CA LYS A 73 12.86 36.50 0.95
C LYS A 73 13.38 37.53 1.98
N ALA A 74 13.02 37.37 3.25
CA ALA A 74 13.51 38.20 4.36
C ALA A 74 14.89 37.76 4.89
N GLY A 75 15.59 36.85 4.20
CA GLY A 75 16.91 36.36 4.61
C GLY A 75 16.88 35.39 5.81
N ARG A 76 15.70 34.89 6.20
CA ARG A 76 15.55 33.99 7.36
C ARG A 76 15.48 32.53 6.92
N VAL A 77 15.97 31.62 7.75
CA VAL A 77 15.83 30.17 7.51
C VAL A 77 14.51 29.68 8.10
N LYS A 78 13.64 29.12 7.26
CA LYS A 78 12.40 28.44 7.70
C LYS A 78 12.55 26.93 7.54
N LYS A 79 12.06 26.17 8.51
CA LYS A 79 12.01 24.70 8.49
C LYS A 79 10.60 24.24 8.14
N ILE A 80 10.44 23.60 6.98
CA ILE A 80 9.17 22.99 6.54
C ILE A 80 9.20 21.52 6.90
N ARG A 81 8.14 21.02 7.55
CA ARG A 81 7.98 19.61 7.92
C ARG A 81 7.03 18.94 6.95
N VAL A 82 7.44 17.79 6.43
CA VAL A 82 6.62 16.96 5.54
C VAL A 82 6.64 15.55 6.11
N HIS A 83 5.47 15.01 6.46
CA HIS A 83 5.36 13.63 6.95
C HIS A 83 5.67 12.67 5.80
N SER A 84 6.45 11.61 6.09
CA SER A 84 6.77 10.57 5.11
C SER A 84 5.53 9.74 4.79
N SER A 85 4.70 9.44 5.78
CA SER A 85 3.43 8.74 5.58
C SER A 85 2.32 9.67 5.05
N PRO A 86 1.41 9.15 4.21
CA PRO A 86 0.18 9.85 3.90
C PRO A 86 -0.62 10.05 5.20
N LYS A 87 -1.09 11.28 5.46
CA LYS A 87 -1.97 11.54 6.61
C LYS A 87 -3.22 10.68 6.46
N LYS A 88 -3.45 9.78 7.41
CA LYS A 88 -4.73 9.08 7.54
C LYS A 88 -5.76 10.11 7.98
N HIS A 89 -6.60 10.61 7.06
CA HIS A 89 -7.82 11.28 7.47
C HIS A 89 -8.78 10.20 7.97
N PRO A 90 -9.33 10.34 9.21
CA PRO A 90 -10.39 9.47 9.69
C PRO A 90 -11.67 9.65 8.86
#